data_AF-A0A7X6YBG6-F1
#
_entry.id   AF-A0A7X6YBG6-F1
#
_cell.length_a   1.000
_cell.length_b   1.000
_cell.length_c   1.000
_cell.angle_alpha   90.00
_cell.angle_beta   90.00
_cell.angle_gamma   90.00
#
_symmetry.space_group_name_H-M   'P 1'
#
loop_
_entity.id
_entity.type
_entity.pdbx_description
1 polymer ?
#
loop_
_entity_poly.entity_id
_entity_poly.type
_entity_poly.pdbx_seq_one_letter_code
_entity_poly.pdbx_strand_id
1 'polypeptide(L)' 'MRDAMFTFANDFENAAKAAANTMTGNVAELKDCGGMVLVRDGTPESDERQRQPGLLMIPFEAGGVRYWICSR' A
#
# COMPACT_ATOMS: atom_id res chain seq x y z
N MET A 1 -12.43 16.61 15.93
CA MET A 1 -12.18 15.16 15.75
C MET A 1 -12.37 14.68 14.30
N ARG A 2 -13.16 15.36 13.45
CA ARG A 2 -13.25 15.03 12.01
C ARG A 2 -12.02 15.47 11.19
N ASP A 3 -11.38 16.58 11.57
CA ASP A 3 -10.26 17.14 10.79
C ASP A 3 -9.01 16.27 10.83
N ALA A 4 -8.64 15.73 11.99
CA ALA A 4 -7.45 14.89 12.15
C ALA A 4 -7.53 13.56 11.38
N MET A 5 -8.72 12.97 11.27
CA MET A 5 -8.93 11.69 10.58
C MET A 5 -8.89 11.87 9.05
N PHE A 6 -9.34 13.03 8.55
CA PHE A 6 -9.27 13.38 7.13
C PHE A 6 -7.83 13.64 6.69
N THR A 7 -7.02 14.25 7.54
CA THR A 7 -5.57 14.46 7.30
C THR A 7 -4.84 13.12 7.15
N PHE A 8 -5.07 12.16 8.06
CA PHE A 8 -4.39 10.87 8.00
C PHE A 8 -4.70 10.08 6.72
N ALA A 9 -5.97 10.02 6.32
CA ALA A 9 -6.36 9.28 5.10
C ALA A 9 -5.69 9.88 3.86
N ASN A 10 -5.61 11.21 3.79
CA ASN A 10 -5.02 11.92 2.67
C ASN A 10 -3.49 11.76 2.63
N ASP A 11 -2.83 11.82 3.79
CA ASP A 11 -1.39 11.60 3.92
C ASP A 11 -1.01 10.17 3.53
N PHE A 12 -1.81 9.19 3.97
CA PHE A 12 -1.65 7.79 3.62
C PHE A 12 -1.79 7.56 2.10
N GLU A 13 -2.83 8.13 1.49
CA GLU A 13 -3.03 8.02 0.04
C GLU A 13 -1.86 8.65 -0.74
N ASN A 14 -1.37 9.82 -0.29
CA ASN A 14 -0.23 10.49 -0.90
C ASN A 14 1.07 9.67 -0.77
N ALA A 15 1.31 9.06 0.40
CA ALA A 15 2.45 8.17 0.61
C ALA A 15 2.38 6.95 -0.32
N ALA A 16 1.20 6.33 -0.47
CA ALA A 16 0.99 5.21 -1.38
C ALA A 16 1.22 5.60 -2.86
N LYS A 17 0.73 6.77 -3.29
CA LYS A 17 1.00 7.29 -4.65
C LYS A 17 2.49 7.56 -4.87
N ALA A 18 3.15 8.20 -3.90
CA ALA A 18 4.58 8.50 -4.00
C ALA A 18 5.43 7.21 -4.09
N ALA A 19 5.10 6.21 -3.27
CA ALA A 19 5.72 4.89 -3.33
C ALA A 19 5.49 4.23 -4.70
N ALA A 20 4.25 4.21 -5.20
CA ALA A 20 3.93 3.64 -6.51
C ALA A 20 4.73 4.28 -7.65
N ASN A 21 4.93 5.60 -7.61
CA ASN A 21 5.66 6.35 -8.64
C ASN A 21 7.17 6.15 -8.59
N THR A 22 7.73 5.80 -7.43
CA THR A 22 9.19 5.66 -7.23
C THR A 22 9.64 4.20 -7.11
N MET A 23 8.69 3.27 -7.02
CA MET A 23 8.92 1.83 -6.94
C MET A 23 9.59 1.30 -8.22
N THR A 24 10.77 0.69 -8.07
CA THR A 24 11.52 0.05 -9.17
C THR A 24 11.25 -1.46 -9.29
N GLY A 25 10.47 -2.05 -8.39
CA GLY A 25 10.15 -3.48 -8.34
C GLY A 25 8.66 -3.75 -8.13
N ASN A 26 8.34 -4.85 -7.45
CA ASN A 26 6.96 -5.23 -7.12
C ASN A 26 6.56 -4.88 -5.68
N VAL A 27 7.51 -4.49 -4.83
CA VAL A 27 7.30 -4.23 -3.38
C VAL A 27 8.03 -2.95 -2.97
N ALA A 28 7.34 -2.08 -2.23
CA ALA A 28 7.88 -0.84 -1.70
C ALA A 28 7.29 -0.54 -0.32
N GLU A 29 8.11 -0.08 0.60
CA GLU A 29 7.65 0.32 1.94
C GLU A 29 6.97 1.69 1.89
N LEU A 30 5.83 1.82 2.57
CA LEU A 30 5.19 3.10 2.80
C LEU A 30 5.86 3.77 3.99
N LYS A 31 6.79 4.68 3.70
CA LYS A 31 7.48 5.48 4.72
C LYS A 31 6.45 6.19 5.60
N ASP A 32 6.75 6.27 6.89
CA ASP A 32 5.94 6.93 7.91
C ASP A 32 4.54 6.32 8.14
N CYS A 33 4.23 5.18 7.52
CA CYS A 33 2.93 4.49 7.63
C CYS A 33 3.04 3.18 8.44
N GLY A 34 3.92 3.11 9.45
CA GLY A 34 3.91 2.02 10.43
C GLY A 34 4.24 0.62 9.89
N GLY A 35 5.18 0.50 8.95
CA GLY A 35 5.61 -0.79 8.39
C GLY A 35 4.66 -1.35 7.32
N MET A 36 3.74 -0.53 6.83
CA MET A 36 2.88 -0.88 5.70
C MET A 36 3.71 -0.99 4.41
N VAL A 37 3.30 -1.91 3.54
CA VAL A 37 4.02 -2.23 2.31
C VAL A 37 3.06 -2.18 1.13
N LEU A 38 3.45 -1.47 0.09
CA LEU A 38 2.75 -1.48 -1.19
C LEU A 38 3.30 -2.63 -2.05
N VAL A 39 2.41 -3.46 -2.59
CA VAL A 39 2.76 -4.59 -3.44
C VAL A 39 1.98 -4.54 -4.73
N ARG A 40 2.63 -4.70 -5.87
CA ARG A 40 1.95 -4.72 -7.18
C ARG A 40 1.07 -5.95 -7.31
N ASP A 41 -0.17 -5.75 -7.72
CA ASP A 41 -1.13 -6.83 -7.92
C ASP A 41 -0.73 -7.73 -9.11
N GLY A 42 -1.05 -9.02 -9.02
CA GLY A 42 -0.71 -10.03 -10.04
C GLY A 42 0.77 -10.45 -10.09
N THR A 43 1.51 -10.25 -9.00
CA THR A 43 2.92 -10.64 -8.86
C THR A 43 3.09 -11.81 -7.89
N PRO A 44 4.18 -12.59 -7.95
CA PRO A 44 4.46 -13.64 -6.97
C PRO A 44 4.41 -13.12 -5.52
N GLU A 45 4.91 -11.90 -5.30
CA GLU A 45 4.88 -11.27 -3.98
C GLU A 45 3.46 -10.94 -3.51
N SER A 46 2.54 -10.58 -4.42
CA SER A 46 1.14 -10.42 -4.04
C SER A 46 0.47 -11.75 -3.72
N ASP A 47 0.77 -12.81 -4.48
CA ASP A 47 0.20 -14.14 -4.25
C ASP A 47 0.63 -14.73 -2.91
N GLU A 48 1.91 -14.57 -2.56
CA GLU A 48 2.44 -15.02 -1.27
C GLU A 48 1.78 -14.32 -0.09
N ARG A 49 1.51 -13.01 -0.21
CA ARG A 49 0.85 -12.23 0.84
C ARG A 49 -0.61 -12.58 1.00
N GLN A 50 -1.34 -12.81 -0.10
CA GLN A 50 -2.74 -13.26 -0.05
C GLN A 50 -2.90 -14.61 0.66
N ARG A 51 -1.85 -15.44 0.70
CA ARG A 51 -1.84 -16.72 1.43
C ARG A 51 -1.55 -16.58 2.91
N GLN A 52 -1.15 -15.40 3.41
CA GLN A 52 -0.83 -15.18 4.81
C GLN A 52 -2.11 -14.87 5.61
N PRO A 53 -2.53 -15.76 6.53
CA PRO A 53 -3.72 -15.51 7.34
C PRO A 53 -3.49 -14.33 8.29
N GLY A 54 -4.51 -13.47 8.42
CA GLY A 54 -4.47 -12.31 9.32
C GLY A 54 -3.74 -11.08 8.76
N LEU A 55 -3.21 -11.15 7.53
CA LEU A 55 -2.63 -9.99 6.87
C LEU A 55 -3.75 -9.06 6.38
N LEU A 56 -3.70 -7.78 6.77
CA LEU A 56 -4.60 -6.77 6.23
C LEU A 56 -4.13 -6.41 4.81
N MET A 57 -5.03 -6.53 3.84
CA MET A 57 -4.77 -6.17 2.43
C MET A 57 -5.83 -5.21 1.93
N ILE A 58 -5.41 -4.01 1.54
CA ILE A 58 -6.28 -2.94 1.04
C ILE A 58 -5.97 -2.72 -0.45
N PRO A 59 -6.96 -2.80 -1.36
CA PRO A 59 -6.72 -2.53 -2.77
C PRO A 59 -6.42 -1.04 -3.00
N PHE A 60 -5.48 -0.75 -3.90
CA PHE A 60 -5.07 0.61 -4.22
C PHE A 60 -4.74 0.74 -5.71
N GLU A 61 -5.15 1.83 -6.35
CA GLU A 61 -4.88 2.10 -7.75
C GLU A 61 -4.09 3.40 -7.92
N ALA A 62 -2.99 3.34 -8.66
CA ALA A 62 -2.18 4.50 -8.99
C ALA A 62 -1.59 4.37 -10.39
N GLY A 63 -1.71 5.42 -11.21
CA GLY A 63 -1.17 5.44 -12.57
C GLY A 63 -1.73 4.34 -13.48
N GLY A 64 -2.96 3.89 -13.25
CA GLY A 64 -3.59 2.79 -14.00
C GLY A 64 -3.07 1.39 -13.64
N VAL A 65 -2.27 1.26 -12.57
CA VAL A 65 -1.77 -0.01 -12.05
C VAL A 65 -2.42 -0.29 -10.69
N ARG A 66 -2.79 -1.56 -10.47
CA ARG A 66 -3.36 -2.04 -9.20
C ARG A 66 -2.28 -2.54 -8.26
N TYR A 67 -2.49 -2.28 -6.98
CA TYR A 67 -1.62 -2.62 -5.87
C TYR A 67 -2.43 -3.09 -4.66
N TRP A 68 -1.75 -3.76 -3.75
CA TRP A 68 -2.21 -4.09 -2.42
C TRP A 68 -1.36 -3.35 -1.39
N ILE A 69 -2.00 -2.58 -0.52
CA ILE A 69 -1.35 -2.07 0.70
C ILE A 69 -1.52 -3.13 1.78
N CYS A 70 -0.40 -3.63 2.27
CA CYS A 70 -0.33 -4.74 3.21
C CYS A 70 0.16 -4.24 4.56
N SER A 71 -0.56 -4.57 5.64
CA SER A 71 -0.10 -4.42 7.02
C SER A 71 -0.11 -5.76 7.71
N ARG A 72 0.91 -6.01 8.54
CA ARG A 72 0.79 -7.01 9.61
C ARG A 72 -0.01 -6.44 10.77
#